data_AF-Q3MJU9-F1
#
_entry.id   AF-Q3MJU9-F1
#
_cell.length_a   1.000
_cell.length_b   1.000
_cell.length_c   1.000
_cell.angle_alpha   90.00
_cell.angle_beta   90.00
_cell.angle_gamma   90.00
#
_symmetry.space_group_name_H-M   'P 1'
#
loop_
_entity.id
_entity.type
_entity.pdbx_description
1 polymer ?
#
loop_
_entity_poly.entity_id
_entity_poly.type
_entity_poly.pdbx_seq_one_letter_code
_entity_poly.pdbx_strand_id
1 'polypeptide(L)' 'MTELNHDIIEAYVQSGEPMDKAGAYGIQGLGSSLIERIDGDYFNVVGLPICRLCKYLKVGCEEIVSLN' A
#
# COMPACT_ATOMS: atom_id res chain seq x y z
N MET A 1 6.67 -9.83 4.18
CA MET A 1 7.04 -8.78 5.14
C MET A 1 8.45 -9.05 5.58
N THR A 2 9.16 -7.99 5.97
CA THR A 2 10.47 -8.16 6.62
C THR A 2 10.32 -8.92 7.93
N GLU A 3 11.41 -9.44 8.49
CA GLU A 3 11.37 -9.92 9.87
C GLU A 3 11.11 -8.75 10.82
N LEU A 4 10.05 -8.88 11.61
CA LEU A 4 9.62 -7.87 12.57
C LEU A 4 10.00 -8.31 13.98
N ASN A 5 10.68 -7.45 14.72
CA ASN A 5 10.88 -7.61 16.15
C ASN A 5 9.87 -6.74 16.93
N HIS A 6 9.82 -6.95 18.25
CA HIS A 6 8.84 -6.28 19.10
C HIS A 6 9.01 -4.76 19.09
N ASP A 7 10.25 -4.27 19.14
CA ASP A 7 10.56 -2.83 19.18
C ASP A 7 10.07 -2.12 17.91
N ILE A 8 10.24 -2.74 16.74
CA ILE A 8 9.76 -2.20 15.45
C ILE A 8 8.23 -2.15 15.43
N ILE A 9 7.57 -3.20 15.90
CA ILE A 9 6.10 -3.25 15.95
C ILE A 9 5.57 -2.16 16.89
N GLU A 10 6.16 -2.02 18.07
CA GLU A 10 5.74 -1.03 19.06
C GLU A 10 5.96 0.40 18.56
N ALA A 11 7.11 0.68 17.95
CA ALA A 11 7.37 1.98 17.33
C ALA A 11 6.35 2.30 16.22
N TYR A 12 5.99 1.32 15.40
CA TYR A 12 5.00 1.51 14.33
C TYR A 12 3.59 1.72 14.88
N VAL A 13 3.20 0.98 15.91
CA VAL A 13 1.91 1.16 16.61
C VAL A 13 1.82 2.54 17.26
N GLN A 14 2.89 3.00 17.91
CA GLN A 14 2.98 4.32 18.54
C GLN A 14 2.88 5.47 17.55
N SER A 15 3.23 5.25 16.27
CA SER A 15 3.04 6.26 15.22
C SER A 15 1.56 6.59 14.94
N GLY A 16 0.64 5.70 15.32
CA GLY A 16 -0.79 5.83 15.04
C GLY A 16 -1.18 5.52 13.58
N GLU A 17 -0.21 5.39 12.67
CA GLU A 17 -0.45 5.05 11.26
C GLU A 17 -1.27 3.77 11.05
N PRO A 18 -1.11 2.67 11.82
CA PRO A 18 -1.86 1.45 11.53
C PRO A 18 -3.33 1.47 11.98
N MET A 19 -3.76 2.48 12.75
CA MET A 19 -5.04 2.45 13.49
C MET A 19 -6.29 2.52 12.60
N ASP A 20 -6.16 3.09 11.41
CA ASP A 20 -7.24 3.22 10.42
C ASP A 20 -7.09 2.28 9.23
N LYS A 21 -6.15 1.32 9.29
CA LYS A 21 -5.77 0.48 8.15
C LYS A 21 -6.15 -0.98 8.36
N ALA A 22 -6.76 -1.57 7.34
CA ALA A 22 -7.04 -3.00 7.35
C ALA A 22 -5.71 -3.79 7.44
N GLY A 23 -5.64 -4.74 8.39
CA GLY A 23 -4.42 -5.50 8.64
C GLY A 23 -3.37 -4.78 9.51
N ALA A 24 -3.70 -3.59 10.06
CA ALA A 24 -2.81 -2.82 10.93
C ALA A 24 -1.45 -2.49 10.30
N TYR A 25 -1.43 -2.25 8.99
CA TYR A 25 -0.28 -1.65 8.30
C TYR A 25 -0.70 -0.88 7.05
N GLY A 26 0.11 0.10 6.67
CA GLY A 26 -0.02 0.84 5.43
C GLY A 26 1.12 0.50 4.46
N ILE A 27 0.79 0.34 3.19
CA ILE A 27 1.80 0.21 2.13
C ILE A 27 2.49 1.54 1.80
N GLN A 28 1.88 2.66 2.19
CA GLN A 28 2.42 4.01 2.12
C GLN A 28 2.82 4.50 3.51
N GLY A 29 3.72 5.48 3.59
CA GLY A 29 4.17 6.03 4.87
C GLY A 29 5.23 5.17 5.55
N LEU A 30 5.23 5.16 6.88
CA LEU A 30 6.18 4.39 7.70
C LEU A 30 6.03 2.89 7.46
N GLY A 31 4.82 2.40 7.23
CA GLY A 31 4.54 0.99 6.99
C GLY A 31 5.18 0.43 5.72
N SER A 32 5.57 1.30 4.77
CA SER A 32 6.33 0.88 3.57
C SER A 32 7.67 0.22 3.93
N SER A 33 8.29 0.61 5.05
CA SER A 33 9.54 0.01 5.54
C SER A 33 9.38 -1.42 6.09
N LEU A 34 8.15 -1.85 6.35
CA LEU A 34 7.83 -3.20 6.85
C LEU A 34 7.68 -4.22 5.70
N ILE A 35 7.61 -3.75 4.46
CA ILE A 35 7.29 -4.56 3.28
C ILE A 35 8.58 -5.00 2.57
N GLU A 36 8.85 -6.30 2.61
CA GLU A 36 9.98 -6.90 1.89
C GLU A 36 9.71 -7.00 0.37
N ARG A 37 8.50 -7.41 -0.01
CA ARG A 37 8.10 -7.63 -1.41
C ARG A 37 6.59 -7.58 -1.56
N ILE A 38 6.14 -7.15 -2.74
CA ILE A 38 4.77 -7.30 -3.21
C ILE A 38 4.78 -8.25 -4.41
N ASP A 39 3.84 -9.19 -4.43
CA ASP A 39 3.56 -10.03 -5.59
C ASP A 39 2.13 -9.76 -6.05
N GLY A 40 1.98 -9.04 -7.17
CA GLY A 40 0.71 -8.56 -7.69
C GLY A 40 0.69 -7.06 -7.97
N ASP A 41 -0.50 -6.45 -7.85
CA ASP A 41 -0.74 -5.04 -8.19
C ASP A 41 -0.63 -4.15 -6.94
N TYR A 42 0.36 -3.25 -6.92
CA TYR A 42 0.55 -2.25 -5.86
C TYR A 42 -0.70 -1.39 -5.63
N PHE A 43 -1.36 -0.94 -6.69
CA PHE A 43 -2.53 -0.06 -6.55
C PHE A 43 -3.73 -0.81 -5.94
N ASN A 44 -3.82 -2.12 -6.19
CA ASN A 44 -4.79 -2.97 -5.52
C ASN A 44 -4.54 -3.03 -4.00
N VAL A 45 -3.27 -3.07 -3.57
CA VAL A 45 -2.91 -3.05 -2.14
C VAL A 45 -3.18 -1.68 -1.51
N VAL A 46 -2.98 -0.59 -2.25
CA VAL A 46 -3.40 0.76 -1.82
C VAL A 46 -4.93 0.84 -1.66
N GLY A 47 -5.68 0.10 -2.49
CA GLY A 47 -7.13 -0.06 -2.35
C GLY A 47 -7.94 0.00 -3.64
N LEU A 48 -7.31 0.29 -4.80
CA LEU A 48 -7.99 0.36 -6.09
C LEU A 48 -7.08 -0.08 -7.25
N PRO A 49 -7.37 -1.18 -7.96
CA PRO A 49 -6.54 -1.65 -9.07
C PRO A 49 -6.77 -0.81 -10.33
N ILE A 50 -6.12 0.36 -10.40
CA ILE A 50 -6.32 1.40 -11.44
C ILE A 50 -6.25 0.82 -12.85
N CYS A 51 -5.17 0.13 -13.21
CA CYS A 51 -4.99 -0.42 -14.55
C CYS A 51 -6.09 -1.42 -14.93
N ARG A 52 -6.55 -2.22 -13.97
CA ARG A 52 -7.66 -3.16 -14.17
C ARG A 52 -8.96 -2.39 -14.35
N LEU A 53 -9.23 -1.39 -13.50
CA LEU A 53 -10.42 -0.55 -13.59
C LEU A 53 -10.50 0.18 -14.94
N CYS A 54 -9.40 0.79 -15.40
CA CYS A 54 -9.35 1.46 -16.70
C CYS A 54 -9.71 0.52 -17.86
N LYS A 55 -9.18 -0.71 -17.85
CA LYS A 55 -9.52 -1.74 -18.83
C LYS A 55 -11.01 -2.09 -18.81
N TYR A 56 -11.60 -2.22 -17.63
CA TYR A 56 -13.05 -2.48 -17.49
C TYR A 56 -13.90 -1.32 -18.01
N LEU A 57 -13.49 -0.08 -17.72
CA LEU A 57 -14.19 1.13 -18.15
C LEU A 57 -13.89 1.54 -19.59
N LYS A 58 -12.92 0.88 -20.25
CA LYS A 58 -12.42 1.21 -21.60
C LYS A 58 -11.90 2.64 -21.71
N VAL A 59 -11.24 3.13 -20.66
CA VAL A 59 -10.54 4.43 -20.64
C VAL A 59 -9.03 4.22 -20.73
N GLY A 60 -8.31 5.14 -21.37
CA GLY A 60 -6.86 5.06 -21.52
C GLY A 60 -6.14 5.20 -20.18
N CYS A 61 -5.10 4.40 -19.95
CA CYS A 61 -4.26 4.53 -18.75
C CYS A 61 -3.32 5.75 -18.79
N GLU A 62 -3.12 6.36 -19.95
CA GLU A 62 -2.17 7.46 -20.18
C GLU A 62 -2.52 8.74 -19.38
N GLU A 63 -3.79 8.92 -19.01
CA GLU A 63 -4.22 10.11 -18.25
C GLU A 63 -3.96 10.01 -16.74
N ILE A 64 -3.77 8.81 -16.19
CA ILE A 64 -3.71 8.60 -14.72
C ILE A 64 -2.28 8.62 -14.18
N VAL A 65 -1.28 8.29 -15.01
CA VAL A 65 0.14 8.23 -14.59
C VAL A 65 0.78 9.64 -14.51
N SER A 66 0.12 10.67 -15.03
CA SER A 66 0.59 12.06 -15.01
C SER A 66 0.31 12.81 -13.69
N LEU A 67 -0.13 12.13 -12.64
CA LEU A 67 -0.52 12.71 -11.34
C LEU A 67 0.50 12.47 -10.21
N ASN A 68 1.71 12.02 -10.52
CA ASN A 68 2.82 11.94 -9.56
C ASN A 68 3.77 13.12 -9.69
#